data_AF-A0A4Y2D2K2-F1
#
_entry.id   AF-A0A4Y2D2K2-F1
#
_cell.length_a   1.000
_cell.length_b   1.000
_cell.length_c   1.000
_cell.angle_alpha   90.00
_cell.angle_beta   90.00
_cell.angle_gamma   90.00
#
_symmetry.space_group_name_H-M   'P 1'
#
loop_
_entity.id
_entity.type
_entity.pdbx_description
1 polymer ?
#
loop_
_entity_poly.entity_id
_entity_poly.type
_entity_poly.pdbx_seq_one_letter_code
_entity_poly.pdbx_strand_id
1 'polypeptide(L)'
;MVPDSRAARLISSFPITTENYPKAVEQLKLRFGREDLLVQIYVRDLLSLVLKNATTGKNAPDLATLYDMLETKLRALESLERTKEKFADFLKPLVESCLPENVLRAWERSRISESTEDATSQRSLEKLMCFLRHEVESEEIIRLAREGFGKDRGSGAIRKDCQKSVHKDEPTAATLISSTTGAKLNCIFCDRPHLSQDC
;
A
#
# COMPACT_ATOMS: atom_id res chain seq x y z
N MET A 1 29.18 6.21 3.31
CA MET A 1 29.57 4.79 3.45
C MET A 1 29.40 4.40 4.91
N VAL A 2 28.80 3.26 5.21
CA VAL A 2 28.65 2.82 6.62
C VAL A 2 30.05 2.54 7.21
N PRO A 3 30.41 3.12 8.37
CA PRO A 3 31.66 2.81 9.07
C PRO A 3 31.84 1.30 9.26
N ASP A 4 33.06 0.79 9.15
CA ASP A 4 33.43 -0.63 9.32
C ASP A 4 32.79 -1.66 8.36
N SER A 5 32.10 -1.19 7.33
CA SER A 5 31.60 -2.07 6.27
C SER A 5 32.72 -2.84 5.55
N ARG A 6 32.39 -3.96 4.90
CA ARG A 6 33.36 -4.74 4.10
C ARG A 6 34.01 -3.89 3.00
N ALA A 7 33.27 -2.95 2.41
CA ALA A 7 33.79 -2.01 1.43
C ALA A 7 34.73 -0.98 2.10
N ALA A 8 34.39 -0.47 3.30
CA ALA A 8 35.27 0.41 4.07
C ALA A 8 36.62 -0.24 4.35
N ARG A 9 36.64 -1.46 4.88
CA ARG A 9 37.88 -2.19 5.15
C ARG A 9 38.73 -2.42 3.89
N LEU A 10 38.08 -2.65 2.74
CA LEU A 10 38.80 -2.79 1.47
C LEU A 10 39.48 -1.48 1.08
N ILE A 11 38.76 -0.35 1.13
CA ILE A 11 39.33 0.96 0.79
C ILE A 11 40.46 1.35 1.76
N SER A 12 40.26 1.12 3.06
CA SER A 12 41.26 1.40 4.10
C SER A 12 42.55 0.59 3.97
N SER A 13 42.55 -0.52 3.22
CA SER A 13 43.78 -1.30 2.98
C SER A 13 44.70 -0.68 1.91
N PHE A 14 44.20 0.26 1.11
CA PHE A 14 45.02 0.95 0.11
C PHE A 14 45.75 2.13 0.74
N PRO A 15 47.07 2.26 0.52
CA PRO A 15 47.79 3.50 0.83
C PRO A 15 47.15 4.70 0.12
N ILE A 16 47.12 5.86 0.78
CA ILE A 16 46.53 7.11 0.29
C ILE A 16 47.48 7.76 -0.75
N THR A 17 47.54 7.16 -1.94
CA THR A 17 48.37 7.65 -3.06
C THR A 17 47.54 7.78 -4.33
N THR A 18 47.91 8.74 -5.19
CA THR A 18 47.18 9.02 -6.44
C THR A 18 47.08 7.80 -7.35
N GLU A 19 48.13 6.98 -7.39
CA GLU A 19 48.20 5.76 -8.20
C GLU A 19 47.28 4.64 -7.71
N ASN A 20 46.87 4.67 -6.43
CA ASN A 20 46.08 3.61 -5.82
C ASN A 20 44.57 3.87 -5.89
N TYR A 21 44.13 5.10 -6.14
CA TYR A 21 42.71 5.39 -6.37
C TYR A 21 42.07 4.55 -7.48
N PRO A 22 42.64 4.45 -8.71
CA PRO A 22 42.04 3.61 -9.75
C PRO A 22 42.01 2.13 -9.37
N LYS A 23 43.06 1.62 -8.71
CA LYS A 23 43.14 0.22 -8.24
C LYS A 23 42.08 -0.09 -7.18
N ALA A 24 41.83 0.85 -6.25
CA ALA A 24 40.79 0.71 -5.24
C ALA A 24 39.39 0.66 -5.87
N VAL A 25 39.12 1.53 -6.86
CA VAL A 25 37.85 1.53 -7.61
C VAL A 25 37.66 0.23 -8.39
N GLU A 26 38.69 -0.26 -9.07
CA GLU A 26 38.65 -1.53 -9.80
C GLU A 26 38.35 -2.70 -8.86
N GLN A 27 39.02 -2.77 -7.70
CA GLN A 27 38.78 -3.82 -6.70
C GLN A 27 37.37 -3.75 -6.10
N LEU A 28 36.82 -2.54 -5.92
CA LEU A 28 35.42 -2.38 -5.52
C LEU A 28 34.46 -2.93 -6.58
N LYS A 29 34.69 -2.61 -7.86
CA LYS A 29 33.87 -3.12 -8.97
C LYS A 29 33.96 -4.65 -9.06
N LEU A 30 35.17 -5.21 -9.01
CA LEU A 30 35.38 -6.66 -9.09
C LEU A 30 34.67 -7.41 -7.96
N ARG A 31 34.68 -6.85 -6.74
CA ARG A 31 34.16 -7.53 -5.55
C ARG A 31 32.68 -7.31 -5.32
N PHE A 32 32.21 -6.07 -5.53
CA PHE A 32 30.85 -5.63 -5.20
C PHE A 32 29.98 -5.28 -6.40
N GLY A 33 30.58 -4.93 -7.54
CA GLY A 33 29.89 -4.64 -8.81
C GLY A 33 29.59 -5.88 -9.65
N ARG A 34 29.46 -7.06 -9.03
CA ARG A 34 29.13 -8.31 -9.74
C ARG A 34 27.65 -8.31 -10.09
N GLU A 35 27.33 -7.81 -11.26
CA GLU A 35 25.96 -7.60 -11.73
C GLU A 35 25.09 -8.86 -11.66
N ASP A 36 25.60 -10.02 -12.10
CA ASP A 36 24.86 -11.29 -12.03
C ASP A 36 24.43 -11.65 -10.60
N LEU A 37 25.33 -11.44 -9.64
CA LEU A 37 25.05 -11.69 -8.22
C LEU A 37 24.05 -10.66 -7.68
N LEU A 38 24.17 -9.39 -8.07
CA LEU A 38 23.25 -8.33 -7.66
C LEU A 38 21.83 -8.59 -8.16
N VAL A 39 21.67 -8.99 -9.43
CA VAL A 39 20.38 -9.42 -9.99
C VAL A 39 19.79 -10.56 -9.16
N GLN A 40 20.59 -11.58 -8.86
CA GLN A 40 20.12 -12.73 -8.06
C GLN A 40 19.71 -12.33 -6.64
N ILE A 41 20.39 -11.38 -6.01
CA ILE A 41 20.04 -10.86 -4.69
C ILE A 41 18.72 -10.10 -4.77
N TYR A 42 18.57 -9.17 -5.72
CA TYR A 42 17.36 -8.35 -5.84
C TYR A 42 16.13 -9.17 -6.20
N VAL A 43 16.24 -10.15 -7.10
CA VAL A 43 15.14 -11.06 -7.44
C VAL A 43 14.75 -11.92 -6.23
N ARG A 44 15.72 -12.41 -5.45
CA ARG A 44 15.44 -13.21 -4.25
C ARG A 44 14.81 -12.37 -3.14
N ASP A 45 15.24 -11.13 -2.97
CA ASP A 45 14.61 -10.18 -2.05
C ASP A 45 13.16 -9.91 -2.47
N LEU A 46 12.89 -9.74 -3.77
CA LEU A 46 11.55 -9.56 -4.30
C LEU A 46 10.67 -10.79 -4.05
N LEU A 47 11.19 -12.00 -4.30
CA LEU A 47 10.51 -13.25 -3.98
C LEU A 47 10.25 -13.38 -2.48
N SER A 48 11.20 -13.01 -1.63
CA SER A 48 11.01 -13.00 -0.18
C SER A 48 9.90 -12.03 0.24
N LEU A 49 9.77 -10.89 -0.44
CA LEU A 49 8.68 -9.94 -0.22
C LEU A 49 7.32 -10.55 -0.59
N VAL A 50 7.23 -11.19 -1.76
CA VAL A 50 6.02 -11.93 -2.20
C VAL A 50 5.61 -12.95 -1.14
N LEU A 51 6.55 -13.80 -0.69
CA LEU A 51 6.26 -14.85 0.29
C LEU A 51 5.79 -14.26 1.62
N LYS A 52 6.42 -13.20 2.10
CA LYS A 52 6.00 -12.52 3.32
C LYS A 52 4.59 -12.00 3.18
N ASN A 53 4.28 -11.26 2.12
CA ASN A 53 2.95 -10.67 1.95
C ASN A 53 1.86 -11.73 1.78
N ALA A 54 2.13 -12.81 1.04
CA ALA A 54 1.18 -13.91 0.84
C ALA A 54 0.88 -14.70 2.12
N THR A 55 1.86 -14.83 3.03
CA THR A 55 1.71 -15.64 4.26
C THR A 55 1.27 -14.84 5.48
N THR A 56 1.50 -13.52 5.47
CA THR A 56 1.45 -12.72 6.70
C THR A 56 0.05 -12.21 7.06
N GLY A 57 -0.94 -12.28 6.17
CA GLY A 57 -2.33 -11.93 6.48
C GLY A 57 -2.44 -10.54 7.13
N LYS A 58 -2.77 -10.48 8.43
CA LYS A 58 -3.01 -9.25 9.20
C LYS A 58 -1.75 -8.44 9.60
N ASN A 59 -0.54 -8.98 9.44
CA ASN A 59 0.70 -8.24 9.74
C ASN A 59 1.41 -7.76 8.47
N ALA A 60 0.70 -7.72 7.33
CA ALA A 60 1.27 -7.22 6.08
C ALA A 60 1.74 -5.76 6.27
N PRO A 61 2.86 -5.37 5.64
CA PRO A 61 3.28 -3.98 5.66
C PRO A 61 2.18 -3.09 5.07
N ASP A 62 2.10 -1.86 5.56
CA ASP A 62 1.24 -0.81 4.99
C ASP A 62 1.54 -0.65 3.49
N LEU A 63 0.53 -0.25 2.71
CA LEU A 63 0.64 -0.16 1.25
C LEU A 63 1.78 0.79 0.83
N ALA A 64 1.96 1.89 1.57
CA ALA A 64 3.06 2.83 1.36
C ALA A 64 4.44 2.17 1.55
N THR A 65 4.61 1.41 2.63
CA THR A 65 5.88 0.70 2.90
C THR A 65 6.14 -0.37 1.84
N LEU A 66 5.10 -1.07 1.40
CA LEU A 66 5.19 -2.05 0.33
C LEU A 66 5.62 -1.41 -0.99
N TYR A 67 5.01 -0.28 -1.34
CA TYR A 67 5.36 0.50 -2.53
C TYR A 67 6.84 0.92 -2.50
N ASP A 68 7.31 1.51 -1.41
CA ASP A 68 8.69 1.97 -1.27
C ASP A 68 9.69 0.82 -1.41
N MET A 69 9.38 -0.34 -0.81
CA MET A 69 10.19 -1.54 -0.93
C MET A 69 10.24 -2.05 -2.37
N LEU A 70 9.10 -2.11 -3.06
CA LEU A 70 9.02 -2.53 -4.46
C LEU A 70 9.77 -1.56 -5.37
N GLU A 71 9.54 -0.25 -5.25
CA GLU A 71 10.19 0.79 -6.03
C GLU A 71 11.71 0.75 -5.85
N THR A 72 12.20 0.57 -4.62
CA THR A 72 13.64 0.47 -4.34
C THR A 72 14.27 -0.72 -5.07
N LYS A 73 13.63 -1.89 -5.05
CA LYS A 73 14.16 -3.10 -5.69
C LYS A 73 14.08 -3.00 -7.22
N LEU A 74 12.99 -2.47 -7.76
CA LEU A 74 12.83 -2.24 -9.20
C LEU A 74 13.85 -1.22 -9.71
N ARG A 75 14.04 -0.10 -9.02
CA ARG A 75 15.05 0.91 -9.36
C ARG A 75 16.47 0.35 -9.32
N ALA A 76 16.77 -0.51 -8.36
CA ALA A 76 18.08 -1.18 -8.27
C ALA A 76 18.30 -2.15 -9.44
N LEU A 77 17.26 -2.88 -9.86
CA LEU A 77 17.30 -3.74 -11.05
C LEU A 77 17.44 -2.93 -12.34
N GLU A 78 16.77 -1.79 -12.46
CA GLU A 78 16.90 -0.90 -13.62
C GLU A 78 18.30 -0.30 -13.74
N SER A 79 18.96 0.00 -12.62
CA SER A 79 20.32 0.55 -12.57
C SER A 79 21.39 -0.45 -13.04
N LEU A 80 21.05 -1.73 -13.15
CA LEU A 80 21.94 -2.79 -13.63
C LEU A 80 21.90 -2.94 -15.16
N GLU A 81 21.18 -2.07 -15.89
CA GLU A 81 21.15 -1.93 -17.37
C GLU A 81 20.90 -3.20 -18.20
N ARG A 82 20.58 -4.34 -17.59
CA ARG A 82 20.19 -5.55 -18.31
C ARG A 82 18.77 -5.39 -18.85
N THR A 83 18.64 -4.77 -20.02
CA THR A 83 17.45 -4.71 -20.90
C THR A 83 16.12 -4.77 -20.13
N LYS A 84 15.63 -3.61 -19.67
CA LYS A 84 14.33 -3.43 -18.99
C LYS A 84 13.19 -4.20 -19.66
N GLU A 85 13.22 -4.29 -20.99
CA GLU A 85 12.27 -5.03 -21.81
C GLU A 85 12.21 -6.53 -21.49
N LYS A 86 13.35 -7.20 -21.27
CA LYS A 86 13.38 -8.64 -20.97
C LYS A 86 12.92 -8.96 -19.56
N PHE A 87 13.03 -7.99 -18.65
CA PHE A 87 12.73 -8.18 -17.24
C PHE A 87 11.28 -7.84 -16.91
N ALA A 88 10.67 -6.92 -17.67
CA ALA A 88 9.30 -6.47 -17.43
C ALA A 88 8.27 -7.61 -17.44
N ASP A 89 8.41 -8.58 -18.36
CA ASP A 89 7.54 -9.75 -18.48
C ASP A 89 7.45 -10.59 -17.20
N PHE A 90 8.58 -10.74 -16.49
CA PHE A 90 8.60 -11.53 -15.25
C PHE A 90 8.38 -10.67 -14.01
N LEU A 91 8.78 -9.39 -14.03
CA LEU A 91 8.65 -8.49 -12.89
C LEU A 91 7.18 -8.16 -12.63
N LYS A 92 6.37 -7.97 -13.67
CA LYS A 92 4.95 -7.65 -13.51
C LYS A 92 4.19 -8.71 -12.70
N PRO A 93 4.22 -10.01 -13.04
CA PRO A 93 3.59 -11.05 -12.22
C PRO A 93 4.09 -11.09 -10.78
N LEU A 94 5.38 -10.81 -10.55
CA LEU A 94 5.96 -10.77 -9.20
C LEU A 94 5.42 -9.60 -8.38
N VAL A 95 5.32 -8.41 -8.99
CA VAL A 95 4.73 -7.23 -8.34
C VAL A 95 3.25 -7.48 -8.04
N GLU A 96 2.48 -8.00 -9.01
CA GLU A 96 1.08 -8.37 -8.79
C GLU A 96 0.93 -9.38 -7.63
N SER A 97 1.84 -10.35 -7.53
CA SER A 97 1.82 -11.34 -6.43
C SER A 97 2.16 -10.76 -5.04
N CYS A 98 2.82 -9.59 -4.98
CA CYS A 98 3.11 -8.92 -3.70
C CYS A 98 1.90 -8.18 -3.13
N LEU A 99 0.90 -7.87 -3.96
CA LEU A 99 -0.15 -6.93 -3.61
C LEU A 99 -1.30 -7.59 -2.82
N PRO A 100 -1.89 -6.87 -1.87
CA PRO A 100 -3.14 -7.29 -1.21
C PRO A 100 -4.29 -7.47 -2.21
N GLU A 101 -5.23 -8.36 -1.90
CA GLU A 101 -6.36 -8.70 -2.78
C GLU A 101 -7.26 -7.49 -3.11
N ASN A 102 -7.45 -6.57 -2.16
CA ASN A 102 -8.21 -5.34 -2.38
C ASN A 102 -7.55 -4.43 -3.43
N VAL A 103 -6.23 -4.29 -3.37
CA VAL A 103 -5.44 -3.47 -4.30
C VAL A 103 -5.40 -4.12 -5.68
N LEU A 104 -5.23 -5.44 -5.76
CA LEU A 104 -5.30 -6.18 -7.02
C LEU A 104 -6.67 -6.04 -7.70
N ARG A 105 -7.75 -6.11 -6.92
CA ARG A 105 -9.09 -5.91 -7.46
C ARG A 105 -9.30 -4.47 -7.95
N ALA A 106 -8.74 -3.47 -7.28
CA ALA A 106 -8.76 -2.09 -7.74
C ALA A 106 -7.97 -1.91 -9.05
N TRP A 107 -6.78 -2.50 -9.13
CA TRP A 107 -5.95 -2.51 -10.34
C TRP A 107 -6.64 -3.17 -11.54
N GLU A 108 -7.32 -4.30 -11.33
CA GLU A 108 -8.02 -4.96 -12.44
C GLU A 108 -9.21 -4.13 -12.94
N ARG A 109 -9.91 -3.41 -12.05
CA ARG A 109 -10.97 -2.47 -12.46
C ARG A 109 -10.41 -1.29 -13.25
N SER A 110 -9.28 -0.72 -12.85
CA SER A 110 -8.66 0.39 -13.59
C SER A 110 -8.14 -0.06 -14.95
N ARG A 111 -7.66 -1.30 -15.06
CA ARG A 111 -7.20 -1.88 -16.34
C ARG A 111 -8.30 -1.94 -17.40
N ILE A 112 -9.52 -2.30 -17.02
CA ILE A 112 -10.66 -2.41 -17.94
C ILE A 112 -11.09 -1.05 -18.49
N SER A 113 -10.84 0.04 -17.74
CA SER A 113 -11.16 1.40 -18.16
C SER A 113 -10.21 1.96 -19.22
N GLU A 114 -9.01 1.40 -19.37
CA GLU A 114 -7.95 1.95 -20.20
C GLU A 114 -7.78 1.10 -21.47
N SER A 115 -8.78 1.18 -22.35
CA SER A 115 -8.76 0.56 -23.67
C SER A 115 -7.81 1.32 -24.60
N THR A 116 -6.50 1.08 -24.48
CA THR A 116 -5.54 1.48 -25.52
C THR A 116 -4.49 0.39 -25.69
N GLU A 117 -4.57 -0.23 -26.85
CA GLU A 117 -3.61 -1.11 -27.49
C GLU A 117 -2.23 -0.45 -27.65
N ASP A 118 -1.38 -0.61 -26.63
CA ASP A 118 0.05 -0.32 -26.72
C ASP A 118 0.81 -1.08 -25.62
N ALA A 119 0.72 -2.41 -25.70
CA ALA A 119 1.14 -3.34 -24.66
C ALA A 119 2.59 -3.79 -24.84
N THR A 120 3.55 -2.91 -24.61
CA THR A 120 4.86 -3.39 -24.17
C THR A 120 4.77 -3.71 -22.68
N SER A 121 5.29 -4.87 -22.27
CA SER A 121 5.26 -5.31 -20.87
C SER A 121 5.92 -4.31 -19.93
N GLN A 122 6.88 -3.54 -20.44
CA GLN A 122 7.51 -2.43 -19.74
C GLN A 122 6.51 -1.30 -19.45
N ARG A 123 5.76 -0.79 -20.45
CA ARG A 123 4.72 0.22 -20.21
C ARG A 123 3.64 -0.29 -19.26
N SER A 124 3.32 -1.59 -19.32
CA SER A 124 2.36 -2.19 -18.39
C SER A 124 2.85 -2.21 -16.94
N LEU A 125 4.14 -2.51 -16.70
CA LEU A 125 4.74 -2.45 -15.37
C LEU A 125 4.83 -1.01 -14.85
N GLU A 126 5.19 -0.06 -15.70
CA GLU A 126 5.22 1.37 -15.36
C GLU A 126 3.82 1.88 -14.98
N LYS A 127 2.78 1.47 -15.73
CA LYS A 127 1.38 1.76 -15.38
C LYS A 127 0.98 1.19 -14.02
N LEU A 128 1.39 -0.05 -13.72
CA LEU A 128 1.13 -0.66 -12.41
C LEU A 128 1.79 0.13 -11.27
N MET A 129 3.05 0.53 -11.43
CA MET A 129 3.75 1.34 -10.42
C MET A 129 3.13 2.74 -10.26
N CYS A 130 2.64 3.34 -11.35
CA CYS A 130 1.91 4.60 -11.30
C CYS A 130 0.58 4.45 -10.53
N PHE A 131 -0.17 3.38 -10.82
CA PHE A 131 -1.40 3.06 -10.09
C PHE A 131 -1.14 2.86 -8.59
N LEU A 132 -0.10 2.10 -8.22
CA LEU A 132 0.22 1.88 -6.80
C LEU A 132 0.57 3.17 -6.07
N ARG A 133 1.30 4.07 -6.73
CA ARG A 133 1.57 5.41 -6.16
C ARG A 133 0.26 6.16 -5.90
N HIS A 134 -0.63 6.17 -6.89
CA HIS A 134 -1.92 6.84 -6.76
C HIS A 134 -2.80 6.22 -5.67
N GLU A 135 -2.77 4.90 -5.51
CA GLU A 135 -3.51 4.19 -4.46
C GLU A 135 -2.95 4.56 -3.07
N VAL A 136 -1.62 4.65 -2.92
CA VAL A 136 -0.98 5.11 -1.67
C VAL A 136 -1.41 6.54 -1.32
N GLU A 137 -1.34 7.46 -2.28
CA GLU A 137 -1.81 8.85 -2.10
C GLU A 137 -3.30 8.91 -1.76
N SER A 138 -4.10 8.05 -2.40
CA SER A 138 -5.54 7.97 -2.15
C SER A 138 -5.85 7.45 -0.75
N GLU A 139 -5.11 6.46 -0.24
CA GLU A 139 -5.25 6.00 1.13
C GLU A 139 -4.92 7.11 2.14
N GLU A 140 -3.91 7.93 1.88
CA GLU A 140 -3.58 9.08 2.72
C GLU A 140 -4.71 10.12 2.73
N ILE A 141 -5.27 10.44 1.56
CA ILE A 141 -6.40 11.36 1.44
C ILE A 141 -7.64 10.81 2.15
N ILE A 142 -7.95 9.52 1.98
CA ILE A 142 -9.07 8.85 2.65
C ILE A 142 -8.85 8.87 4.17
N ARG A 143 -7.63 8.61 4.63
CA ARG A 143 -7.29 8.68 6.06
C ARG A 143 -7.53 10.09 6.60
N LEU A 144 -7.06 11.13 5.91
CA LEU A 144 -7.30 12.53 6.28
C LEU A 144 -8.80 12.88 6.31
N ALA A 145 -9.58 12.43 5.33
CA ALA A 145 -11.02 12.67 5.28
C ALA A 145 -11.76 11.96 6.44
N ARG A 146 -11.32 10.76 6.81
CA ARG A 146 -11.88 9.97 7.93
C ARG A 146 -11.47 10.50 9.29
N GLU A 147 -10.28 11.08 9.41
CA GLU A 147 -9.79 11.76 10.62
C GLU A 147 -10.42 13.15 10.83
N GLY A 148 -11.41 13.53 10.02
CA GLY A 148 -12.02 14.86 9.94
C GLY A 148 -12.29 15.54 11.29
N PHE A 149 -11.90 16.82 11.38
CA PHE A 149 -12.24 17.86 12.38
C PHE A 149 -12.46 17.44 13.85
N GLY A 150 -11.88 16.32 14.30
CA GLY A 150 -12.16 15.69 15.60
C GLY A 150 -11.00 15.75 16.59
N LYS A 151 -10.07 16.69 16.42
CA LYS A 151 -8.91 16.84 17.32
C LYS A 151 -8.87 18.22 17.96
N ASP A 152 -10.00 18.70 18.46
CA ASP A 152 -10.02 19.65 19.55
C ASP A 152 -11.35 19.63 20.33
N ARG A 153 -11.44 18.72 21.31
CA ARG A 153 -12.16 19.01 22.57
C ARG A 153 -11.35 18.40 23.70
N GLY A 154 -10.35 19.15 24.14
CA GLY A 154 -9.92 19.27 25.53
C GLY A 154 -9.73 17.98 26.32
N SER A 155 -8.46 17.69 26.59
CA SER A 155 -8.02 17.27 27.91
C SER A 155 -8.78 18.05 29.01
N GLY A 156 -9.80 17.41 29.59
CA GLY A 156 -10.62 17.97 30.64
C GLY A 156 -11.41 16.87 31.32
N ALA A 157 -10.85 16.33 32.40
CA ALA A 157 -11.50 15.36 33.25
C ALA A 157 -12.82 15.91 33.82
N ILE A 158 -13.99 15.38 33.41
CA ILE A 158 -15.20 15.35 34.24
C ILE A 158 -15.98 14.03 34.00
N ARG A 159 -15.81 13.13 34.97
CA ARG A 159 -16.81 12.29 35.68
C ARG A 159 -17.90 11.55 34.88
N LYS A 160 -17.78 10.22 34.88
CA LYS A 160 -18.75 9.24 35.40
C LYS A 160 -20.24 9.66 35.35
N ASP A 161 -20.97 9.14 34.35
CA ASP A 161 -22.16 8.29 34.51
C ASP A 161 -23.03 8.32 33.23
N CYS A 162 -23.34 7.11 32.76
CA CYS A 162 -24.62 6.67 32.20
C CYS A 162 -24.34 5.66 31.08
N GLN A 163 -24.34 4.39 31.46
CA GLN A 163 -24.67 3.32 30.53
C GLN A 163 -26.04 3.61 29.93
N LYS A 164 -26.09 3.91 28.63
CA LYS A 164 -27.24 3.56 27.79
C LYS A 164 -26.70 2.96 26.51
N SER A 165 -26.74 1.63 26.48
CA SER A 165 -26.63 0.81 25.28
C SER A 165 -27.65 1.28 24.25
N VAL A 166 -27.20 2.03 23.24
CA VAL A 166 -27.97 2.20 22.01
C VAL A 166 -27.73 0.95 21.19
N HIS A 167 -28.55 -0.07 21.44
CA HIS A 167 -28.77 -1.14 20.47
C HIS A 167 -29.26 -0.46 19.19
N LYS A 168 -28.41 -0.47 18.18
CA LYS A 168 -28.74 -0.03 16.83
C LYS A 168 -29.50 -1.21 16.20
N ASP A 169 -30.79 -1.29 16.47
CA ASP A 169 -31.65 -2.23 15.76
C ASP A 169 -31.68 -1.79 14.30
N GLU A 170 -31.03 -2.58 13.43
CA GLU A 170 -31.28 -2.53 12.00
C GLU A 170 -32.79 -2.73 11.79
N PRO A 171 -33.48 -1.80 11.10
CA PRO A 171 -34.90 -1.95 10.84
C PRO A 171 -35.09 -3.13 9.89
N THR A 172 -35.39 -4.29 10.46
CA THR A 172 -35.79 -5.49 9.71
C THR A 172 -37.29 -5.37 9.40
N ALA A 173 -37.73 -5.86 8.25
CA ALA A 173 -39.11 -5.78 7.76
C ALA A 173 -40.20 -6.29 8.74
N ALA A 174 -39.82 -6.98 9.82
CA ALA A 174 -40.71 -7.42 10.89
C ALA A 174 -41.33 -6.28 11.72
N THR A 175 -40.71 -5.10 11.81
CA THR A 175 -41.25 -3.96 12.59
C THR A 175 -42.53 -3.39 11.98
N LEU A 176 -42.79 -3.61 10.68
CA LEU A 176 -44.01 -3.17 10.01
C LEU A 176 -45.27 -3.93 10.48
N ILE A 177 -45.10 -5.14 11.02
CA ILE A 177 -46.22 -6.05 11.32
C ILE A 177 -46.83 -5.77 12.71
N SER A 178 -46.14 -5.04 13.59
CA SER A 178 -46.66 -4.73 14.95
C SER A 178 -47.57 -3.49 15.02
N SER A 179 -47.92 -2.90 13.89
CA SER A 179 -48.69 -1.64 13.80
C SER A 179 -50.13 -1.71 14.31
N THR A 180 -50.64 -2.88 14.70
CA THR A 180 -52.07 -3.07 15.02
C THR A 180 -52.40 -3.03 16.52
N THR A 181 -51.43 -2.87 17.41
CA THR A 181 -51.73 -2.80 18.85
C THR A 181 -50.98 -1.69 19.60
N GLY A 182 -51.63 -0.52 19.69
CA GLY A 182 -51.58 0.28 20.93
C GLY A 182 -50.40 1.23 21.18
N ALA A 183 -49.58 1.59 20.19
CA ALA A 183 -48.59 2.66 20.35
C ALA A 183 -49.04 3.97 19.67
N LYS A 184 -48.99 5.10 20.39
CA LYS A 184 -49.27 6.44 19.84
C LYS A 184 -48.23 6.77 18.76
N LEU A 185 -48.57 6.54 17.50
CA LEU A 185 -47.73 6.94 16.37
C LEU A 185 -47.96 8.43 16.10
N ASN A 186 -46.87 9.21 16.14
CA ASN A 186 -46.86 10.58 15.65
C ASN A 186 -46.66 10.58 14.13
N CYS A 187 -47.25 11.54 13.44
CA CYS A 187 -47.11 11.72 12.00
C CYS A 187 -45.64 12.01 11.62
N ILE A 188 -45.11 11.28 10.64
CA ILE A 188 -43.73 11.45 10.16
C ILE A 188 -43.47 12.80 9.47
N PHE A 189 -44.53 13.52 9.08
CA PHE A 189 -44.43 14.79 8.34
C PHE A 189 -44.56 16.02 9.23
N CYS A 190 -45.33 15.94 10.31
CA CYS A 190 -45.61 17.12 11.16
C CYS A 190 -45.55 16.86 12.67
N ASP A 191 -45.13 15.66 13.10
CA ASP A 191 -44.98 15.25 14.50
C ASP A 191 -46.26 15.36 15.37
N ARG A 192 -47.44 15.53 14.74
CA ARG A 192 -48.73 15.56 15.43
C ARG A 192 -49.32 14.15 15.59
N PRO A 193 -50.18 13.91 16.61
CA PRO A 193 -50.74 12.58 16.89
C PRO A 193 -51.88 12.23 15.93
N HIS A 194 -51.52 11.80 14.72
CA HIS A 194 -52.41 11.19 13.73
C HIS A 194 -51.63 10.24 12.82
N LEU A 195 -52.35 9.40 12.06
CA LEU A 195 -51.74 8.56 11.04
C LEU A 195 -51.18 9.44 9.92
N SER A 196 -50.01 9.08 9.39
CA SER A 196 -49.36 9.84 8.30
C SER A 196 -50.21 9.94 7.02
N GLN A 197 -51.21 9.06 6.84
CA GLN A 197 -52.17 9.12 5.74
C GLN A 197 -53.21 10.24 5.86
N ASP A 198 -53.44 10.74 7.08
CA ASP A 198 -54.39 11.80 7.40
C ASP A 198 -53.70 13.18 7.51
N CYS A 199 -52.46 13.30 7.00
CA CYS A 199 -51.65 14.52 7.04
C CYS A 199 -51.96 15.49 5.90
#